data_AF-A0A0D2GX42-F1
#
_entry.id   AF-A0A0D2GX42-F1
#
_cell.length_a   1.000
_cell.length_b   1.000
_cell.length_c   1.000
_cell.angle_alpha   90.00
_cell.angle_beta   90.00
_cell.angle_gamma   90.00
#
_symmetry.space_group_name_H-M   'P 1'
#
loop_
_entity.id
_entity.type
_entity.pdbx_description
1 polymer ?
#
loop_
_entity_poly.entity_id
_entity_poly.type
_entity_poly.pdbx_seq_one_letter_code
_entity_poly.pdbx_strand_id
1 'polypeptide(L)'
;MYTRPHFAILPLHFLTLSIPKGTGWRQQACVIPRPIGWISTISPPQEGPESESTPSTSTTTRPASLLSPSTTTEPRRTANLAPFSQFNNLTFDPPMVMFSANQTPSNQHKDTVRNVEATGVFCWQLATWELREAVNVSAEQVPYGVDEFERAALEKVWSTVLKTPVPMVKASPVRFECEYHSTLRLPCNPPMGTVDIVIGKVVGIHIDDRVLTADGKIDVAKTQPIARCGYYDYAVIRDTFEMIIPGDIEAIRHGMEGSVSKHRAAREAASKMGVSESGPP
;
A
#
# COMPACT_ATOMS: atom_id res chain seq x y z
N MET A 1 -14.90 1.31 37.52
CA MET A 1 -14.21 0.28 36.72
C MET A 1 -14.31 0.66 35.25
N TYR A 2 -13.29 1.31 34.70
CA TYR A 2 -13.19 1.51 33.25
C TYR A 2 -11.82 0.96 32.83
N THR A 3 -11.82 -0.30 32.41
CA THR A 3 -10.68 -0.94 31.77
C THR A 3 -10.50 -0.30 30.39
N ARG A 4 -9.48 0.54 30.23
CA ARG A 4 -9.10 1.08 28.92
C ARG A 4 -8.62 -0.07 28.03
N PRO A 5 -9.06 -0.17 26.76
CA PRO A 5 -8.63 -1.19 25.84
C PRO A 5 -7.13 -1.05 25.56
N HIS A 6 -6.39 -2.13 25.77
CA HIS A 6 -4.98 -2.25 25.38
C HIS A 6 -4.90 -2.33 23.84
N PHE A 7 -4.80 -1.18 23.18
CA PHE A 7 -4.33 -1.13 21.79
C PHE A 7 -2.81 -1.33 21.81
N ALA A 8 -2.36 -2.46 21.27
CA ALA A 8 -0.94 -2.79 21.15
C ALA A 8 -0.27 -1.86 20.13
N ILE A 9 0.32 -0.77 20.64
CA ILE A 9 1.22 0.10 19.87
C ILE A 9 2.63 -0.05 20.43
N LEU A 10 3.52 -0.44 19.53
CA LEU A 10 4.96 -0.61 19.64
C LEU A 10 5.67 0.22 20.74
N PRO A 11 6.42 -0.42 21.66
CA PRO A 11 7.67 0.14 22.15
C PRO A 11 8.76 -0.09 21.09
N LEU A 12 9.23 0.99 20.47
CA LEU A 12 10.42 1.02 19.61
C LEU A 12 11.63 0.43 20.36
N HIS A 13 11.93 -0.85 20.17
CA HIS A 13 13.22 -1.41 20.58
C HIS A 13 14.25 -1.13 19.49
N PHE A 14 14.84 0.06 19.63
CA PHE A 14 16.23 0.43 19.39
C PHE A 14 17.03 -0.28 18.28
N LEU A 15 17.38 0.53 17.27
CA LEU A 15 18.65 0.44 16.54
C LEU A 15 19.80 0.65 17.55
N THR A 16 20.20 -0.42 18.25
CA THR A 16 21.34 -0.41 19.18
C THR A 16 22.63 -0.63 18.39
N LEU A 17 23.08 0.40 17.67
CA LEU A 17 24.51 0.48 17.37
C LEU A 17 25.21 0.69 18.71
N SER A 18 26.09 -0.24 19.11
CA SER A 18 26.91 -0.08 20.30
C SER A 18 27.79 1.15 20.11
N ILE A 19 27.38 2.26 20.72
CA ILE A 19 28.15 3.50 20.70
C ILE A 19 29.35 3.26 21.62
N PRO A 20 30.60 3.47 21.15
CA PRO A 20 31.77 3.40 22.01
C PRO A 20 31.58 4.34 23.21
N LYS A 21 31.77 3.80 24.42
CA LYS A 21 31.69 4.57 25.67
C LYS A 21 32.64 5.78 25.58
N GLY A 22 32.16 6.96 25.97
CA GLY A 22 32.97 8.19 26.04
C GLY A 22 32.72 9.19 24.89
N THR A 23 31.88 8.88 23.92
CA THR A 23 31.62 9.78 22.78
C THR A 23 30.50 10.81 23.04
N GLY A 24 29.82 10.75 24.18
CA GLY A 24 28.76 11.71 24.55
C GLY A 24 27.42 11.53 23.80
N TRP A 25 27.34 10.64 22.82
CA TRP A 25 26.10 10.35 22.08
C TRP A 25 25.11 9.56 22.93
N ARG A 26 23.84 9.97 22.89
CA ARG A 26 22.73 9.20 23.46
C ARG A 26 22.08 8.35 22.38
N GLN A 27 21.76 7.11 22.71
CA GLN A 27 20.86 6.31 21.90
C GLN A 27 19.44 6.84 22.11
N GLN A 28 18.86 7.44 21.08
CA GLN A 28 17.47 7.87 21.07
C GLN A 28 16.83 7.45 19.76
N ALA A 29 15.62 6.93 19.84
CA ALA A 29 14.84 6.66 18.64
C ALA A 29 14.57 7.96 17.89
N CYS A 30 14.91 7.99 16.60
CA CYS A 30 14.62 9.10 15.71
C CYS A 30 13.66 8.61 14.62
N VAL A 31 12.56 9.32 14.46
CA VAL A 31 11.65 9.14 13.34
C VAL A 31 11.53 10.46 12.63
N ILE A 32 11.78 10.44 11.32
CA ILE A 32 11.60 11.60 10.45
C ILE A 32 10.22 11.54 9.77
N PRO A 33 9.61 12.69 9.45
CA PRO A 33 8.38 12.75 8.67
C PRO A 33 8.49 11.97 7.36
N ARG A 34 7.47 11.18 7.06
CA ARG A 34 7.41 10.35 5.85
C ARG A 34 5.98 10.19 5.34
N PRO A 35 5.81 10.10 4.01
CA PRO A 35 4.50 9.90 3.42
C PRO A 35 3.91 8.55 3.86
N ILE A 36 2.57 8.48 3.84
CA ILE A 36 1.84 7.25 4.12
C ILE A 36 1.36 6.68 2.79
N GLY A 37 1.76 5.44 2.50
CA GLY A 37 1.13 4.67 1.44
C GLY A 37 -0.09 3.95 1.95
N TRP A 38 -1.27 4.24 1.41
CA TRP A 38 -2.50 3.55 1.79
C TRP A 38 -2.77 2.41 0.83
N ILE A 39 -2.42 1.20 1.26
CA ILE A 39 -2.38 0.04 0.38
C ILE A 39 -3.67 -0.75 0.52
N SER A 40 -4.33 -0.99 -0.61
CA SER A 40 -5.46 -1.91 -0.68
C SER A 40 -5.13 -3.15 -1.49
N THR A 41 -5.74 -4.27 -1.08
CA THR A 41 -5.53 -5.58 -1.67
C THR A 41 -6.85 -6.35 -1.69
N ILE A 42 -6.85 -7.49 -2.34
CA ILE A 42 -7.94 -8.45 -2.29
C ILE A 42 -7.37 -9.80 -1.86
N SER A 43 -8.09 -10.55 -1.03
CA SER A 43 -7.67 -11.91 -0.69
C SER A 43 -7.63 -12.81 -1.93
N PRO A 44 -6.81 -13.87 -1.94
CA PRO A 44 -7.07 -15.00 -2.84
C PRO A 44 -8.49 -15.54 -2.60
N PRO A 45 -9.03 -16.30 -3.57
CA PRO A 45 -10.31 -16.96 -3.37
C PRO A 45 -10.21 -17.91 -2.16
N GLN A 46 -11.16 -17.80 -1.22
CA GLN A 46 -11.27 -18.73 -0.11
C GLN A 46 -12.16 -19.90 -0.52
N GLU A 47 -11.73 -21.12 -0.27
CA GLU A 47 -12.62 -22.28 -0.38
C GLU A 47 -13.79 -22.10 0.59
N GLY A 48 -15.01 -22.44 0.14
CA GLY A 48 -16.19 -22.39 0.99
C GLY A 48 -16.01 -23.26 2.23
N PRO A 49 -16.82 -23.08 3.29
CA PRO A 49 -16.69 -23.90 4.48
C PRO A 49 -16.73 -25.38 4.06
N GLU A 50 -15.68 -26.13 4.40
CA GLU A 50 -15.71 -27.59 4.36
C GLU A 50 -17.00 -27.98 5.07
N SER A 51 -17.92 -28.63 4.35
CA SER A 51 -19.17 -29.09 4.94
C SER A 51 -18.78 -29.94 6.14
N GLU A 52 -19.03 -29.44 7.36
CA GLU A 52 -18.92 -30.24 8.56
C GLU A 52 -19.73 -31.51 8.31
N SER A 53 -19.04 -32.63 8.16
CA SER A 53 -19.63 -33.94 8.01
C SER A 53 -20.36 -34.25 9.31
N THR A 54 -21.61 -33.78 9.43
CA THR A 54 -22.47 -34.13 10.54
C THR A 54 -22.89 -35.58 10.33
N PRO A 55 -22.68 -36.47 11.32
CA PRO A 55 -22.93 -37.88 11.14
C PRO A 55 -24.42 -38.15 10.92
N SER A 56 -24.69 -38.97 9.92
CA SER A 56 -26.00 -39.35 9.45
C SER A 56 -26.90 -39.85 10.60
N THR A 57 -28.03 -39.17 10.81
CA THR A 57 -29.17 -39.79 11.49
C THR A 57 -30.40 -39.68 10.60
N SER A 58 -30.69 -40.79 9.92
CA SER A 58 -32.01 -41.39 9.74
C SER A 58 -33.22 -40.47 9.44
N THR A 59 -33.68 -40.63 8.18
CA THR A 59 -35.06 -40.94 7.78
C THR A 59 -36.14 -39.88 8.02
N THR A 60 -36.48 -39.12 6.97
CA THR A 60 -37.86 -38.93 6.50
C THR A 60 -37.84 -38.41 5.05
N THR A 61 -38.39 -39.23 4.16
CA THR A 61 -38.78 -38.91 2.78
C THR A 61 -39.82 -37.79 2.72
N ARG A 62 -39.64 -36.78 1.85
CA ARG A 62 -40.68 -36.00 1.15
C ARG A 62 -40.07 -35.12 0.03
N PRO A 63 -40.83 -34.70 -0.99
CA PRO A 63 -40.40 -34.74 -2.39
C PRO A 63 -39.74 -33.47 -2.93
N ALA A 64 -38.99 -33.70 -4.02
CA ALA A 64 -38.35 -32.72 -4.89
C ALA A 64 -39.33 -31.73 -5.52
N SER A 65 -38.97 -30.44 -5.49
CA SER A 65 -39.14 -29.46 -6.58
C SER A 65 -39.08 -28.05 -6.02
N LEU A 66 -37.87 -27.52 -5.82
CA LEU A 66 -37.61 -26.08 -5.98
C LEU A 66 -36.20 -25.97 -6.56
N LEU A 67 -36.12 -25.47 -7.79
CA LEU A 67 -34.86 -25.12 -8.43
C LEU A 67 -34.08 -24.18 -7.48
N SER A 68 -32.98 -24.66 -6.91
CA SER A 68 -32.06 -23.77 -6.20
C SER A 68 -31.46 -22.80 -7.22
N PRO A 69 -31.45 -21.48 -6.94
CA PRO A 69 -30.86 -20.51 -7.83
C PRO A 69 -29.39 -20.85 -8.02
N SER A 70 -28.90 -20.69 -9.25
CA SER A 70 -27.52 -20.89 -9.66
C SER A 70 -26.56 -20.17 -8.71
N THR A 71 -26.13 -20.86 -7.65
CA THR A 71 -24.97 -20.47 -6.86
C THR A 71 -23.76 -20.81 -7.70
N THR A 72 -23.44 -19.95 -8.65
CA THR A 72 -22.08 -19.90 -9.17
C THR A 72 -21.22 -19.47 -7.99
N THR A 73 -20.72 -20.45 -7.24
CA THR A 73 -19.86 -20.29 -6.07
C THR A 73 -18.50 -19.82 -6.54
N GLU A 74 -18.41 -18.59 -7.03
CA GLU A 74 -17.12 -17.93 -7.12
C GLU A 74 -16.56 -17.85 -5.68
N PRO A 75 -15.37 -18.39 -5.43
CA PRO A 75 -14.86 -18.47 -4.07
C PRO A 75 -14.69 -17.06 -3.50
N ARG A 76 -15.18 -16.86 -2.27
CA ARG A 76 -15.32 -15.54 -1.65
C ARG A 76 -13.96 -14.88 -1.50
N ARG A 77 -13.86 -13.63 -1.94
CA ARG A 77 -12.70 -12.76 -1.73
C ARG A 77 -13.07 -11.64 -0.76
N THR A 78 -12.11 -11.20 0.05
CA THR A 78 -12.30 -10.10 1.01
C THR A 78 -11.37 -8.95 0.67
N ALA A 79 -11.88 -7.71 0.65
CA ALA A 79 -11.06 -6.52 0.53
C ALA A 79 -10.20 -6.34 1.78
N ASN A 80 -8.97 -5.87 1.61
CA ASN A 80 -8.11 -5.44 2.71
C ASN A 80 -7.55 -4.05 2.45
N LEU A 81 -7.41 -3.24 3.50
CA LEU A 81 -6.91 -1.87 3.43
C LEU A 81 -6.07 -1.54 4.68
N ALA A 82 -4.83 -1.10 4.49
CA ALA A 82 -3.97 -0.71 5.61
C ALA A 82 -2.99 0.41 5.23
N PRO A 83 -2.64 1.31 6.17
CA PRO A 83 -1.69 2.38 5.93
C PRO A 83 -0.25 1.97 6.29
N PHE A 84 0.68 2.31 5.41
CA PHE A 84 2.11 2.03 5.55
C PHE A 84 2.90 3.33 5.51
N SER A 85 3.40 3.77 6.67
CA SER A 85 4.30 4.93 6.73
C SER A 85 5.72 4.61 6.24
N GLN A 86 6.08 3.33 6.11
CA GLN A 86 7.32 2.91 5.47
C GLN A 86 7.08 2.72 3.97
N PHE A 87 6.70 3.78 3.27
CA PHE A 87 6.39 3.80 1.85
C PHE A 87 7.33 4.76 1.10
N ASN A 88 7.70 4.42 -0.14
CA ASN A 88 8.40 5.34 -1.03
C ASN A 88 8.21 5.00 -2.51
N ASN A 89 8.41 5.98 -3.41
CA ASN A 89 8.66 5.72 -4.82
C ASN A 89 10.10 5.25 -5.03
N LEU A 90 10.33 4.34 -5.99
CA LEU A 90 11.65 3.79 -6.28
C LEU A 90 12.27 4.39 -7.54
N THR A 91 11.56 4.30 -8.66
CA THR A 91 11.99 4.84 -9.96
C THR A 91 10.77 5.17 -10.81
N PHE A 92 10.99 5.89 -11.90
CA PHE A 92 9.95 6.37 -12.81
C PHE A 92 9.85 5.58 -14.12
N ASP A 93 10.88 4.81 -14.51
CA ASP A 93 10.84 3.95 -15.70
C ASP A 93 11.55 2.58 -15.46
N PRO A 94 10.80 1.47 -15.35
CA PRO A 94 9.36 1.45 -15.18
C PRO A 94 8.95 2.09 -13.83
N PRO A 95 7.79 2.74 -13.73
CA PRO A 95 7.38 3.36 -12.48
C PRO A 95 7.20 2.28 -11.40
N MET A 96 7.87 2.44 -10.26
CA MET A 96 7.85 1.48 -9.17
C MET A 96 7.69 2.15 -7.82
N VAL A 97 6.95 1.49 -6.94
CA VAL A 97 6.76 1.88 -5.54
C VAL A 97 7.13 0.73 -4.61
N MET A 98 7.44 1.06 -3.36
CA MET A 98 7.64 0.08 -2.31
C MET A 98 6.88 0.45 -1.04
N PHE A 99 6.52 -0.57 -0.26
CA PHE A 99 6.16 -0.42 1.14
C PHE A 99 6.83 -1.50 1.98
N SER A 100 7.17 -1.16 3.22
CA SER A 100 7.67 -2.11 4.20
C SER A 100 6.61 -2.42 5.23
N ALA A 101 6.45 -3.71 5.53
CA ALA A 101 5.54 -4.22 6.53
C ALA A 101 6.33 -5.00 7.58
N ASN A 102 6.29 -4.54 8.83
CA ASN A 102 6.74 -5.38 9.93
C ASN A 102 5.75 -6.53 10.12
N GLN A 103 6.27 -7.71 10.45
CA GLN A 103 5.44 -8.84 10.84
C GLN A 103 4.64 -8.54 12.12
N THR A 104 3.61 -9.33 12.38
CA THR A 104 2.86 -9.25 13.64
C THR A 104 3.75 -9.65 14.84
N PRO A 105 3.33 -9.35 16.09
CA PRO A 105 4.03 -9.85 17.28
C PRO A 105 4.13 -11.38 17.38
N SER A 106 3.36 -12.12 16.58
CA SER A 106 3.39 -13.58 16.45
C SER A 106 4.22 -14.05 15.25
N ASN A 107 5.06 -13.19 14.66
CA ASN A 107 5.87 -13.46 13.47
C ASN A 107 5.05 -13.93 12.25
N GLN A 108 3.85 -13.35 12.07
CA GLN A 108 3.02 -13.59 10.88
C GLN A 108 3.16 -12.44 9.90
N HIS A 109 3.05 -12.74 8.60
CA HIS A 109 2.98 -11.72 7.56
C HIS A 109 1.72 -10.88 7.76
N LYS A 110 1.81 -9.57 7.46
CA LYS A 110 0.62 -8.73 7.41
C LYS A 110 -0.31 -9.19 6.28
N ASP A 111 -1.62 -9.03 6.48
CA ASP A 111 -2.64 -9.44 5.52
C ASP A 111 -2.42 -8.83 4.14
N THR A 112 -1.97 -7.57 4.09
CA THR A 112 -1.53 -6.91 2.85
C THR A 112 -0.43 -7.69 2.13
N VAL A 113 0.65 -8.08 2.81
CA VAL A 113 1.77 -8.83 2.21
C VAL A 113 1.27 -10.18 1.71
N ARG A 114 0.53 -10.91 2.56
CA ARG A 114 -0.06 -12.21 2.21
C ARG A 114 -0.92 -12.11 0.94
N ASN A 115 -1.75 -11.08 0.84
CA ASN A 115 -2.64 -10.87 -0.31
C ASN A 115 -1.87 -10.46 -1.57
N VAL A 116 -0.88 -9.58 -1.46
CA VAL A 116 -0.05 -9.17 -2.61
C VAL A 116 0.69 -10.37 -3.20
N GLU A 117 1.32 -11.18 -2.36
CA GLU A 117 2.08 -12.35 -2.82
C GLU A 117 1.17 -13.43 -3.42
N ALA A 118 -0.04 -13.61 -2.88
CA ALA A 118 -0.99 -14.60 -3.38
C ALA A 118 -1.71 -14.18 -4.67
N THR A 119 -1.95 -12.88 -4.87
CA THR A 119 -2.74 -12.37 -6.02
C THR A 119 -1.89 -11.72 -7.10
N GLY A 120 -0.66 -11.34 -6.79
CA GLY A 120 0.25 -10.64 -7.69
C GLY A 120 -0.12 -9.18 -7.94
N VAL A 121 -1.06 -8.60 -7.19
CA VAL A 121 -1.57 -7.24 -7.44
C VAL A 121 -1.90 -6.50 -6.15
N PHE A 122 -1.84 -5.17 -6.20
CA PHE A 122 -2.34 -4.29 -5.15
C PHE A 122 -2.63 -2.89 -5.71
N CYS A 123 -3.29 -2.05 -4.92
CA CYS A 123 -3.44 -0.64 -5.21
C CYS A 123 -2.81 0.21 -4.12
N TRP A 124 -2.26 1.35 -4.51
CA TRP A 124 -1.78 2.38 -3.59
C TRP A 124 -2.65 3.62 -3.73
N GLN A 125 -2.86 4.34 -2.63
CA GLN A 125 -3.69 5.52 -2.63
C GLN A 125 -3.10 6.60 -1.73
N LEU A 126 -3.36 7.85 -2.10
CA LEU A 126 -2.92 8.99 -1.33
C LEU A 126 -3.75 9.12 -0.05
N ALA A 127 -3.07 9.06 1.09
CA ALA A 127 -3.66 9.38 2.38
C ALA A 127 -3.74 10.91 2.55
N THR A 128 -4.95 11.45 2.68
CA THR A 128 -5.22 12.89 2.76
C THR A 128 -5.73 13.31 4.14
N TRP A 129 -5.70 14.61 4.42
CA TRP A 129 -6.23 15.19 5.65
C TRP A 129 -7.72 14.90 5.87
N GLU A 130 -8.50 14.93 4.79
CA GLU A 130 -9.94 14.63 4.79
C GLU A 130 -10.22 13.17 5.18
N LEU A 131 -9.33 12.25 4.80
CA LEU A 131 -9.46 10.80 5.00
C LEU A 131 -8.72 10.29 6.25
N ARG A 132 -8.08 11.16 7.03
CA ARG A 132 -7.17 10.77 8.12
C ARG A 132 -7.79 9.86 9.17
N GLU A 133 -9.08 10.01 9.49
CA GLU A 133 -9.75 9.17 10.49
C GLU A 133 -9.93 7.75 9.95
N ALA A 134 -10.31 7.62 8.68
CA ALA A 134 -10.42 6.33 8.01
C ALA A 134 -9.05 5.66 7.83
N VAL A 135 -8.01 6.45 7.52
CA VAL A 135 -6.61 5.99 7.55
C VAL A 135 -6.26 5.43 8.93
N ASN A 136 -6.57 6.15 10.01
CA ASN A 136 -6.31 5.70 11.38
C ASN A 136 -7.10 4.44 11.75
N VAL A 137 -8.38 4.33 11.35
CA VAL A 137 -9.19 3.11 11.55
C VAL A 137 -8.58 1.92 10.82
N SER A 138 -8.12 2.10 9.57
CA SER A 138 -7.50 1.03 8.79
C SER A 138 -6.12 0.58 9.32
N ALA A 139 -5.54 1.26 10.32
CA ALA A 139 -4.33 0.81 11.00
C ALA A 139 -4.60 -0.22 12.12
N GLU A 140 -5.88 -0.44 12.48
CA GLU A 140 -6.28 -1.43 13.47
C GLU A 140 -5.90 -2.84 13.01
N GLN A 141 -5.29 -3.63 13.90
CA GLN A 141 -5.09 -5.05 13.63
C GLN A 141 -6.41 -5.79 13.83
N VAL A 142 -7.01 -6.25 12.73
CA VAL A 142 -8.21 -7.09 12.73
C VAL A 142 -7.87 -8.52 12.31
N PRO A 143 -8.78 -9.51 12.51
CA PRO A 143 -8.62 -10.85 11.98
C PRO A 143 -8.61 -10.87 10.44
N TYR A 144 -7.85 -11.80 9.86
CA TYR A 144 -7.81 -11.99 8.41
C TYR A 144 -9.21 -12.25 7.83
N GLY A 145 -9.58 -11.51 6.79
CA GLY A 145 -10.87 -11.65 6.11
C GLY A 145 -11.98 -10.73 6.65
N VAL A 146 -11.65 -9.83 7.58
CA VAL A 146 -12.46 -8.62 7.82
C VAL A 146 -12.27 -7.66 6.65
N ASP A 147 -13.32 -6.97 6.22
CA ASP A 147 -13.25 -5.95 5.18
C ASP A 147 -12.95 -4.58 5.81
N GLU A 148 -11.70 -4.11 5.72
CA GLU A 148 -11.30 -2.84 6.35
C GLU A 148 -11.90 -1.60 5.66
N PHE A 149 -12.38 -1.70 4.41
CA PHE A 149 -13.13 -0.59 3.80
C PHE A 149 -14.48 -0.41 4.49
N GLU A 150 -15.20 -1.51 4.77
CA GLU A 150 -16.45 -1.45 5.53
C GLU A 150 -16.20 -0.95 6.95
N ARG A 151 -15.16 -1.48 7.61
CA ARG A 151 -14.75 -1.06 8.96
C ARG A 151 -14.43 0.43 9.05
N ALA A 152 -13.84 1.00 8.00
CA ALA A 152 -13.49 2.41 7.88
C ALA A 152 -14.59 3.28 7.22
N ALA A 153 -15.75 2.69 6.90
CA ALA A 153 -16.88 3.35 6.23
C ALA A 153 -16.49 4.04 4.89
N LEU A 154 -15.70 3.36 4.07
CA LEU A 154 -15.19 3.88 2.80
C LEU A 154 -15.91 3.27 1.60
N GLU A 155 -16.32 4.12 0.66
CA GLU A 155 -16.82 3.68 -0.64
C GLU A 155 -15.66 3.14 -1.50
N LYS A 156 -15.90 1.95 -2.08
CA LYS A 156 -14.96 1.27 -2.98
C LYS A 156 -15.17 1.70 -4.43
N VAL A 157 -14.09 1.86 -5.18
CA VAL A 157 -14.05 1.87 -6.66
C VAL A 157 -13.04 0.82 -7.11
N TRP A 158 -13.29 0.09 -8.19
CA TRP A 158 -12.45 -1.04 -8.57
C TRP A 158 -11.39 -0.65 -9.60
N SER A 159 -10.21 -1.26 -9.51
CA SER A 159 -9.14 -1.16 -10.49
C SER A 159 -9.59 -1.63 -11.87
N THR A 160 -9.11 -1.00 -12.94
CA THR A 160 -9.57 -1.27 -14.32
C THR A 160 -8.49 -1.85 -15.23
N VAL A 161 -7.22 -1.80 -14.83
CA VAL A 161 -6.06 -2.27 -15.61
C VAL A 161 -5.57 -3.64 -15.11
N LEU A 162 -5.62 -3.88 -13.80
CA LEU A 162 -5.14 -5.13 -13.20
C LEU A 162 -5.95 -6.35 -13.64
N LYS A 163 -5.25 -7.46 -13.88
CA LYS A 163 -5.86 -8.77 -14.21
C LYS A 163 -6.83 -9.27 -13.13
N THR A 164 -6.50 -9.05 -11.86
CA THR A 164 -7.39 -9.31 -10.73
C THR A 164 -7.88 -7.96 -10.20
N PRO A 165 -9.18 -7.66 -10.24
CA PRO A 165 -9.70 -6.41 -9.71
C PRO A 165 -9.41 -6.25 -8.21
N VAL A 166 -8.88 -5.09 -7.82
CA VAL A 166 -8.58 -4.70 -6.45
C VAL A 166 -9.44 -3.48 -6.09
N PRO A 167 -10.06 -3.44 -4.90
CA PRO A 167 -10.82 -2.28 -4.47
C PRO A 167 -9.88 -1.12 -4.11
N MET A 168 -10.27 0.08 -4.48
CA MET A 168 -9.62 1.35 -4.18
C MET A 168 -10.61 2.26 -3.43
N VAL A 169 -10.10 3.21 -2.67
CA VAL A 169 -10.82 4.24 -1.93
C VAL A 169 -11.27 5.30 -2.92
N LYS A 170 -12.56 5.33 -3.21
CA LYS A 170 -13.14 6.22 -4.21
C LYS A 170 -12.86 7.71 -3.92
N ALA A 171 -12.83 8.09 -2.64
CA ALA A 171 -12.60 9.46 -2.20
C ALA A 171 -11.13 9.91 -2.28
N SER A 172 -10.16 8.98 -2.43
CA SER A 172 -8.76 9.38 -2.58
C SER A 172 -8.53 9.98 -3.99
N PRO A 173 -7.92 11.18 -4.09
CA PRO A 173 -7.77 11.88 -5.37
C PRO A 173 -6.66 11.29 -6.26
N VAL A 174 -5.77 10.46 -5.72
CA VAL A 174 -4.69 9.82 -6.48
C VAL A 174 -4.61 8.35 -6.08
N ARG A 175 -4.65 7.46 -7.08
CA ARG A 175 -4.62 6.01 -6.89
C ARG A 175 -3.74 5.36 -7.94
N PHE A 176 -2.90 4.42 -7.53
CA PHE A 176 -2.09 3.60 -8.40
C PHE A 176 -2.60 2.17 -8.40
N GLU A 177 -2.61 1.58 -9.58
CA GLU A 177 -2.76 0.15 -9.79
C GLU A 177 -1.37 -0.45 -9.96
N CYS A 178 -1.04 -1.46 -9.15
CA CYS A 178 0.30 -2.04 -9.08
C CYS A 178 0.31 -3.55 -9.31
N GLU A 179 1.21 -4.00 -10.18
CA GLU A 179 1.60 -5.40 -10.28
C GLU A 179 2.73 -5.67 -9.27
N TYR A 180 2.62 -6.77 -8.53
CA TYR A 180 3.66 -7.24 -7.64
C TYR A 180 4.93 -7.59 -8.43
N HIS A 181 6.07 -7.08 -7.98
CA HIS A 181 7.38 -7.42 -8.54
C HIS A 181 8.10 -8.44 -7.65
N SER A 182 8.37 -8.09 -6.40
CA SER A 182 9.10 -8.95 -5.46
C SER A 182 8.93 -8.49 -4.01
N THR A 183 9.20 -9.41 -3.07
CA THR A 183 9.30 -9.14 -1.63
C THR A 183 10.71 -9.46 -1.17
N LEU A 184 11.42 -8.47 -0.64
CA LEU A 184 12.67 -8.68 0.09
C LEU A 184 12.34 -8.83 1.58
N ARG A 185 12.60 -10.01 2.16
CA ARG A 185 12.38 -10.28 3.59
C ARG A 185 13.69 -10.15 4.36
N LEU A 186 13.73 -9.22 5.32
CA LEU A 186 14.91 -8.95 6.13
C LEU A 186 14.69 -9.36 7.58
N PRO A 187 15.39 -10.39 8.09
CA PRO A 187 15.38 -10.74 9.50
C PRO A 187 15.86 -9.57 10.38
N CYS A 188 15.18 -9.37 11.49
CA CYS A 188 15.33 -8.33 12.50
C CYS A 188 15.18 -8.95 13.91
N ASN A 189 15.25 -8.14 14.96
CA ASN A 189 15.12 -8.63 16.33
C ASN A 189 13.64 -8.75 16.77
N PRO A 190 13.25 -9.78 17.53
CA PRO A 190 11.89 -9.92 18.07
C PRO A 190 11.48 -8.71 18.95
N PRO A 191 10.17 -8.43 19.14
CA PRO A 191 9.01 -9.28 18.81
C PRO A 191 8.46 -9.14 17.38
N MET A 192 8.93 -8.18 16.58
CA MET A 192 8.60 -8.05 15.15
C MET A 192 9.87 -8.22 14.35
N GLY A 193 10.44 -9.42 14.46
CA GLY A 193 11.80 -9.72 14.06
C GLY A 193 11.97 -9.95 12.56
N THR A 194 11.08 -9.47 11.71
CA THR A 194 11.29 -9.49 10.26
C THR A 194 10.46 -8.38 9.62
N VAL A 195 11.03 -7.74 8.62
CA VAL A 195 10.35 -6.76 7.77
C VAL A 195 10.27 -7.29 6.34
N ASP A 196 9.08 -7.23 5.76
CA ASP A 196 8.81 -7.54 4.36
C ASP A 196 8.82 -6.24 3.57
N ILE A 197 9.74 -6.09 2.61
CA ILE A 197 9.81 -4.96 1.69
C ILE A 197 9.18 -5.39 0.37
N VAL A 198 7.96 -4.95 0.12
CA VAL A 198 7.21 -5.29 -1.08
C VAL A 198 7.45 -4.21 -2.14
N ILE A 199 7.80 -4.63 -3.34
CA ILE A 199 7.99 -3.79 -4.52
C ILE A 199 6.85 -4.07 -5.51
N GLY A 200 6.26 -3.02 -6.06
CA GLY A 200 5.28 -3.13 -7.14
C GLY A 200 5.56 -2.17 -8.28
N LYS A 201 5.32 -2.65 -9.51
CA LYS A 201 5.32 -1.85 -10.73
C LYS A 201 3.96 -1.17 -10.88
N VAL A 202 3.96 0.15 -11.05
CA VAL A 202 2.74 0.91 -11.32
C VAL A 202 2.33 0.68 -12.77
N VAL A 203 1.12 0.17 -12.99
CA VAL A 203 0.56 -0.12 -14.32
C VAL A 203 -0.64 0.75 -14.67
N GLY A 204 -1.23 1.43 -13.69
CA GLY A 204 -2.30 2.40 -13.90
C GLY A 204 -2.23 3.52 -12.86
N ILE A 205 -2.59 4.74 -13.27
CA ILE A 205 -2.64 5.91 -12.40
C ILE A 205 -3.98 6.61 -12.62
N HIS A 206 -4.71 6.84 -11.53
CA HIS A 206 -5.95 7.60 -11.51
C HIS A 206 -5.70 8.89 -10.73
N ILE A 207 -5.96 10.04 -11.35
CA ILE A 207 -5.88 11.35 -10.70
C ILE A 207 -7.22 12.06 -10.91
N ASP A 208 -7.78 12.60 -9.83
CA ASP A 208 -8.99 13.42 -9.87
C ASP A 208 -8.70 14.78 -10.50
N ASP A 209 -9.44 15.15 -11.56
CA ASP A 209 -9.25 16.40 -12.30
C ASP A 209 -9.28 17.64 -11.40
N ARG A 210 -10.02 17.60 -10.27
CA ARG A 210 -10.11 18.74 -9.34
C ARG A 210 -8.75 19.12 -8.74
N VAL A 211 -7.83 18.17 -8.62
CA VAL A 211 -6.50 18.38 -8.02
C VAL A 211 -5.43 18.66 -9.07
N LEU A 212 -5.79 18.73 -10.35
CA LEU A 212 -4.88 19.13 -11.41
C LEU A 212 -4.85 20.66 -11.57
N THR A 213 -3.69 21.16 -11.96
CA THR A 213 -3.51 22.52 -12.47
C THR A 213 -3.85 22.57 -13.96
N ALA A 214 -3.95 23.78 -14.52
CA ALA A 214 -4.23 23.96 -15.95
C ALA A 214 -3.15 23.36 -16.87
N ASP A 215 -1.90 23.24 -16.39
CA ASP A 215 -0.78 22.60 -17.09
C ASP A 215 -0.66 21.09 -16.81
N GLY A 216 -1.64 20.50 -16.09
CA GLY A 216 -1.70 19.05 -15.84
C GLY A 216 -0.81 18.54 -14.71
N LYS A 217 -0.26 19.44 -13.88
CA LYS A 217 0.46 19.04 -12.66
C LYS A 217 -0.52 18.77 -11.52
N ILE A 218 -0.13 17.95 -10.57
CA ILE A 218 -0.86 17.81 -9.31
C ILE A 218 -0.60 19.05 -8.46
N ASP A 219 -1.67 19.76 -8.11
CA ASP A 219 -1.67 20.76 -7.04
C ASP A 219 -1.73 20.04 -5.69
N VAL A 220 -0.56 19.84 -5.08
CA VAL A 220 -0.42 19.09 -3.83
C VAL A 220 -1.23 19.74 -2.70
N ALA A 221 -1.34 21.07 -2.67
CA ALA A 221 -2.11 21.78 -1.64
C ALA A 221 -3.60 21.42 -1.69
N LYS A 222 -4.16 21.15 -2.89
CA LYS A 222 -5.54 20.66 -3.04
C LYS A 222 -5.74 19.21 -2.58
N THR A 223 -4.67 18.42 -2.49
CA THR A 223 -4.74 17.02 -2.02
C THR A 223 -4.55 16.89 -0.50
N GLN A 224 -3.90 17.86 0.14
CA GLN A 224 -3.53 17.83 1.56
C GLN A 224 -3.02 16.47 2.07
N PRO A 225 -1.92 15.91 1.51
CA PRO A 225 -1.35 14.65 1.97
C PRO A 225 -0.98 14.69 3.44
N ILE A 226 -1.17 13.58 4.14
CA ILE A 226 -0.69 13.41 5.52
C ILE A 226 0.60 12.60 5.57
N ALA A 227 1.47 12.97 6.51
CA ALA A 227 2.73 12.30 6.79
C ALA A 227 2.78 11.82 8.24
N ARG A 228 3.44 10.69 8.48
CA ARG A 228 3.70 10.18 9.83
C ARG A 228 5.03 10.74 10.34
N CYS A 229 5.01 11.41 11.48
CA CYS A 229 6.20 12.05 12.07
C CYS A 229 6.86 11.23 13.19
N GLY A 230 6.33 10.03 13.47
CA GLY A 230 6.70 9.24 14.65
C GLY A 230 5.67 9.38 15.76
N TYR A 231 5.79 8.54 16.80
CA TYR A 231 4.87 8.56 17.94
C TYR A 231 3.40 8.52 17.51
N TYR A 232 2.59 9.48 17.93
CA TYR A 232 1.23 9.70 17.42
C TYR A 232 1.13 10.92 16.52
N ASP A 233 2.28 11.52 16.18
CA ASP A 233 2.33 12.80 15.49
C ASP A 233 2.18 12.60 13.99
N TYR A 234 1.33 13.43 13.41
CA TYR A 234 1.11 13.53 11.98
C TYR A 234 1.31 14.97 11.53
N ALA A 235 1.75 15.12 10.29
CA ALA A 235 1.78 16.40 9.59
C ALA A 235 0.83 16.35 8.38
N VAL A 236 0.45 17.52 7.91
CA VAL A 236 -0.34 17.70 6.69
C VAL A 236 0.36 18.73 5.82
N ILE A 237 0.54 18.41 4.54
CA ILE A 237 1.16 19.31 3.57
C ILE A 237 0.07 20.26 3.06
N ARG A 238 0.17 21.54 3.44
CA ARG A 238 -0.71 22.62 2.95
C ARG A 238 0.02 23.61 2.06
N ASP A 239 1.31 23.78 2.32
CA ASP A 239 2.15 24.75 1.62
C ASP A 239 3.27 24.02 0.88
N THR A 240 3.59 24.51 -0.31
CA THR A 240 4.70 24.04 -1.14
C THR A 240 5.50 25.24 -1.62
N PHE A 241 6.80 25.07 -1.84
CA PHE A 241 7.68 26.07 -2.43
C PHE A 241 8.52 25.44 -3.52
N GLU A 242 8.90 26.24 -4.52
CA GLU A 242 9.72 25.78 -5.63
C GLU A 242 11.22 25.95 -5.32
N MET A 243 12.01 24.94 -5.65
CA MET A 243 13.47 25.03 -5.65
C MET A 243 13.98 24.44 -6.96
N ILE A 244 14.64 25.27 -7.77
CA ILE A 244 15.27 24.85 -9.02
C ILE A 244 16.74 24.52 -8.71
N ILE A 245 17.18 23.31 -9.07
CA ILE A 245 18.57 22.89 -8.93
C ILE A 245 19.46 23.81 -9.79
N PRO A 246 20.50 24.47 -9.27
CA PRO A 246 21.39 25.29 -10.11
C PRO A 246 22.16 24.44 -11.14
N GLY A 247 22.32 24.91 -12.38
CA GLY A 247 23.13 24.25 -13.42
C GLY A 247 22.60 24.40 -14.85
N ASP A 248 23.18 23.67 -15.81
CA ASP A 248 22.65 23.48 -17.17
C ASP A 248 21.78 22.22 -17.17
N ILE A 249 20.46 22.40 -17.11
CA ILE A 249 19.51 21.42 -16.54
C ILE A 249 18.67 20.72 -17.61
N GLU A 250 18.90 20.93 -18.91
CA GLU A 250 18.02 20.33 -19.93
C GLU A 250 17.92 18.81 -19.75
N ALA A 251 19.03 18.12 -19.50
CA ALA A 251 19.05 16.68 -19.26
C ALA A 251 18.42 16.24 -17.92
N ILE A 252 18.56 17.03 -16.85
CA ILE A 252 18.08 16.66 -15.49
C ILE A 252 16.58 16.93 -15.36
N ARG A 253 16.08 18.01 -15.99
CA ARG A 253 14.68 18.43 -15.91
C ARG A 253 13.73 17.37 -16.46
N HIS A 254 14.18 16.59 -17.45
CA HIS A 254 13.40 15.50 -18.06
C HIS A 254 13.02 14.39 -17.07
N GLY A 255 13.91 14.04 -16.14
CA GLY A 255 13.64 13.01 -15.12
C GLY A 255 12.63 13.45 -14.07
N MET A 256 12.57 14.76 -13.77
CA MET A 256 11.72 15.30 -12.70
C MET A 256 10.29 15.62 -13.16
N GLU A 257 10.10 16.01 -14.42
CA GLU A 257 8.77 16.41 -14.93
C GLU A 257 7.80 15.24 -15.10
N GLY A 258 8.27 13.98 -15.16
CA GLY A 258 7.41 12.81 -15.34
C GLY A 258 6.59 12.80 -16.65
N SER A 259 6.99 13.61 -17.65
CA SER A 259 6.27 13.75 -18.91
C SER A 259 6.42 12.49 -19.79
N VAL A 260 5.32 11.76 -19.98
CA VAL A 260 5.27 10.54 -20.80
C VAL A 260 5.75 10.77 -22.24
N SER A 261 5.36 11.89 -22.86
CA SER A 261 5.76 12.22 -24.23
C SER A 261 7.27 12.48 -24.35
N LYS A 262 7.85 13.23 -23.39
CA LYS A 262 9.29 13.50 -23.35
C LYS A 262 10.09 12.24 -23.03
N HIS A 263 9.61 11.37 -22.12
CA HIS A 263 10.25 10.09 -21.80
C HIS A 263 10.25 9.14 -23.00
N ARG A 264 9.13 9.07 -23.74
CA ARG A 264 9.06 8.28 -24.99
C ARG A 264 10.10 8.78 -26.01
N ALA A 265 10.21 10.09 -26.21
CA ALA A 265 11.21 10.67 -27.11
C ALA A 265 12.65 10.36 -26.67
N ALA A 266 12.94 10.39 -25.36
CA ALA A 266 14.25 10.03 -24.81
C ALA A 266 14.58 8.55 -25.03
N ARG A 267 13.61 7.63 -24.85
CA ARG A 267 13.78 6.19 -25.14
C ARG A 267 14.03 5.93 -26.63
N GLU A 268 13.28 6.60 -27.50
CA GLU A 268 13.49 6.50 -28.96
C GLU A 268 14.88 7.01 -29.36
N ALA A 269 15.39 8.07 -28.71
CA ALA A 269 16.74 8.56 -28.92
C ALA A 269 17.82 7.58 -28.39
N ALA A 270 17.64 7.02 -27.19
CA ALA A 270 18.56 6.03 -26.61
C ALA A 270 18.63 4.74 -27.46
N SER A 271 17.48 4.29 -27.98
CA SER A 271 17.42 3.15 -28.91
C SER A 271 18.20 3.42 -30.20
N LYS A 272 18.10 4.63 -30.77
CA LYS A 272 18.91 5.05 -31.94
C LYS A 272 20.41 5.09 -31.64
N MET A 273 20.81 5.26 -30.39
CA MET A 273 22.21 5.23 -29.94
C MET A 273 22.71 3.82 -29.58
N GLY A 274 21.88 2.78 -29.70
CA GLY A 274 22.26 1.39 -29.40
C GLY A 274 22.29 1.04 -27.91
N VAL A 275 21.66 1.84 -27.04
CA VAL A 275 21.52 1.52 -25.62
C VAL A 275 20.44 0.43 -25.46
N SER A 276 20.81 -0.71 -24.88
CA SER A 276 19.89 -1.82 -24.58
C SER A 276 18.84 -1.42 -23.54
N GLU A 277 17.59 -1.89 -23.69
CA GLU A 277 16.54 -1.74 -22.66
C GLU A 277 16.84 -2.56 -21.39
N SER A 278 17.63 -3.63 -21.51
CA SER A 278 18.22 -4.26 -20.34
C SER A 278 19.33 -3.32 -19.86
N GLY A 279 19.11 -2.61 -18.76
CA GLY A 279 20.16 -1.81 -18.11
C GLY A 279 21.43 -2.63 -17.83
N PRO A 280 22.49 -2.01 -17.28
CA PRO A 280 23.71 -2.75 -16.96
C PRO A 280 23.37 -3.96 -16.06
N PRO A 281 24.06 -5.10 -16.27
CA PRO A 281 23.80 -6.35 -15.55
C PRO A 281 23.95 -6.20 -14.02
#